data_AF-A0A519LDY7-F1
#
_entry.id   AF-A0A519LDY7-F1
#
_cell.length_a   1.000
_cell.length_b   1.000
_cell.length_c   1.000
_cell.angle_alpha   90.00
_cell.angle_beta   90.00
_cell.angle_gamma   90.00
#
_symmetry.space_group_name_H-M   'P 1'
#
loop_
_entity.id
_entity.type
_entity.pdbx_description
1 polymer ?
#
loop_
_entity_poly.entity_id
_entity_poly.type
_entity_poly.pdbx_seq_one_letter_code
_entity_poly.pdbx_strand_id
1 'polypeptide(L)'
;MTQIDEETQVKTFPLQEVSNALLAELTLLVEGEAQIQGIPLPTQPAALRTMHIRLDSLTVVAITCALDDILGFEPKDIVKAGGYDSIDAAMKHMMPRIEAAWAKRHPVKA
;
A
#
# COMPACT_ATOMS: atom_id res chain seq x y z
N MET A 1 -21.43 11.06 16.60
CA MET A 1 -21.33 11.79 15.33
C MET A 1 -20.02 12.54 15.40
N THR A 2 -18.93 11.98 14.87
CA THR A 2 -17.61 12.60 14.96
C THR A 2 -17.23 13.07 13.58
N GLN A 3 -17.47 14.37 13.38
CA GLN A 3 -16.70 15.34 12.60
C GLN A 3 -16.00 14.82 11.34
N ILE A 4 -16.64 15.09 10.21
CA ILE A 4 -16.02 15.16 8.89
C ILE A 4 -15.33 16.53 8.85
N ASP A 5 -14.01 16.56 8.96
CA ASP A 5 -13.23 17.77 8.77
C ASP A 5 -12.72 17.81 7.32
N GLU A 6 -13.44 18.59 6.53
CA GLU A 6 -13.17 18.87 5.12
C GLU A 6 -12.27 20.11 5.05
N GLU A 7 -11.00 19.99 5.46
CA GLU A 7 -10.02 21.07 5.26
C GLU A 7 -9.32 20.91 3.91
N THR A 8 -9.57 21.92 3.08
CA THR A 8 -8.91 22.18 1.79
C THR A 8 -7.44 22.53 2.05
N GLN A 9 -6.63 21.54 2.42
CA GLN A 9 -5.19 21.71 2.54
C GLN A 9 -4.59 21.54 1.15
N VAL A 10 -3.58 22.35 0.80
CA VAL A 10 -2.70 22.10 -0.34
C VAL A 10 -2.18 20.68 -0.18
N LYS A 11 -2.87 19.70 -0.78
CA LYS A 11 -2.61 18.28 -0.57
C LYS A 11 -1.19 18.10 -1.06
N THR A 12 -0.26 17.93 -0.14
CA THR A 12 1.05 17.38 -0.44
C THR A 12 0.85 15.87 -0.37
N PHE A 13 1.47 15.11 -1.28
CA PHE A 13 1.31 13.66 -1.30
C PHE A 13 1.52 13.10 0.12
N PRO A 14 0.50 12.48 0.75
CA PRO A 14 0.59 12.00 2.12
C PRO A 14 1.37 10.67 2.13
N LEU A 15 2.65 10.75 1.75
CA LEU A 15 3.55 9.62 1.59
C LEU A 15 3.62 8.80 2.88
N GLN A 16 3.67 9.46 4.03
CA GLN A 16 3.69 8.81 5.33
C GLN A 16 2.42 7.99 5.59
N GLU A 17 1.23 8.57 5.39
CA GLU A 17 -0.05 7.87 5.57
C GLU A 17 -0.19 6.70 4.59
N VAL A 18 0.04 6.96 3.30
CA VAL A 18 -0.05 5.93 2.27
C VAL A 18 0.91 4.79 2.58
N SER A 19 2.17 5.09 2.92
CA SER A 19 3.18 4.08 3.22
C SER A 19 2.84 3.30 4.49
N ASN A 20 2.31 3.97 5.53
CA ASN A 20 1.91 3.32 6.78
C ASN A 20 0.68 2.42 6.59
N ALA A 21 -0.34 2.90 5.85
CA ALA A 21 -1.53 2.12 5.50
C ALA A 21 -1.16 0.90 4.65
N LEU A 22 -0.36 1.09 3.59
CA LEU A 22 0.14 -0.02 2.77
C LEU A 22 0.89 -1.05 3.60
N LEU A 23 1.73 -0.58 4.52
CA LEU A 23 2.54 -1.46 5.34
C LEU A 23 1.69 -2.23 6.36
N ALA A 24 0.73 -1.58 7.01
CA ALA A 24 -0.19 -2.23 7.93
C ALA A 24 -0.99 -3.33 7.23
N GLU A 25 -1.58 -3.01 6.07
CA GLU A 25 -2.38 -3.95 5.28
C GLU A 25 -1.55 -5.10 4.72
N LEU A 26 -0.36 -4.80 4.17
CA LEU A 26 0.58 -5.83 3.70
C LEU A 26 1.05 -6.73 4.85
N THR A 27 1.27 -6.17 6.04
CA THR A 27 1.68 -6.95 7.22
C THR A 27 0.57 -7.91 7.62
N LEU A 28 -0.67 -7.43 7.76
CA LEU A 28 -1.83 -8.28 8.06
C LEU A 28 -2.02 -9.39 7.02
N LEU A 29 -1.83 -9.05 5.74
CA LEU A 29 -1.90 -10.02 4.66
C LEU A 29 -0.81 -11.09 4.78
N VAL A 30 0.44 -10.68 5.03
CA VAL A 30 1.56 -11.60 5.24
C VAL A 30 1.33 -12.48 6.45
N GLU A 31 0.79 -11.93 7.54
CA GLU A 31 0.42 -12.69 8.73
C GLU A 31 -0.64 -13.76 8.43
N GLY A 32 -1.68 -13.40 7.67
CA GLY A 32 -2.71 -14.34 7.24
C GLY A 32 -2.15 -15.44 6.33
N GLU A 33 -1.41 -15.05 5.29
CA GLU A 33 -0.80 -15.98 4.33
C GLU A 33 0.21 -16.92 5.01
N ALA A 34 1.04 -16.40 5.91
CA ALA A 34 2.00 -17.20 6.64
C ALA A 34 1.31 -18.23 7.55
N GLN A 35 0.22 -17.84 8.21
CA GLN A 35 -0.59 -18.78 9.01
C GLN A 35 -1.25 -19.85 8.14
N ILE A 36 -1.79 -19.48 6.97
CA ILE A 36 -2.41 -20.43 6.03
C ILE A 36 -1.37 -21.42 5.47
N GLN A 37 -0.17 -20.92 5.14
CA GLN A 37 0.93 -21.73 4.61
C GLN A 37 1.72 -22.47 5.70
N GLY A 38 1.44 -22.21 6.98
CA GLY A 38 2.17 -22.79 8.11
C GLY A 38 3.62 -22.28 8.26
N ILE A 39 3.92 -21.11 7.69
CA ILE A 39 5.24 -20.49 7.77
C ILE A 39 5.33 -19.69 9.08
N PRO A 40 6.37 -19.87 9.90
CA PRO A 40 6.53 -19.11 11.13
C PRO A 40 6.73 -17.63 10.83
N LEU A 41 5.90 -16.78 11.42
CA LEU A 41 6.02 -15.34 11.30
C LEU A 41 7.24 -14.85 12.09
N PRO A 42 8.17 -14.12 11.45
CA PRO A 42 9.29 -13.54 12.16
C PRO A 42 8.80 -12.41 13.08
N THR A 43 9.24 -12.43 14.33
CA THR A 43 8.94 -11.36 15.32
C THR A 43 9.63 -10.04 14.99
N GLN A 44 10.58 -10.04 14.05
CA GLN A 44 11.30 -8.85 13.63
C GLN A 44 10.62 -8.20 12.42
N PRO A 45 10.26 -6.91 12.50
CA PRO A 45 9.57 -6.21 11.41
C PRO A 45 10.43 -6.12 10.14
N ALA A 46 11.76 -6.06 10.27
CA ALA A 46 12.67 -6.08 9.14
C ALA A 46 12.62 -7.43 8.40
N ALA A 47 12.58 -8.54 9.14
CA ALA A 47 12.51 -9.88 8.57
C ALA A 47 11.14 -10.16 7.94
N LEU A 48 10.06 -9.59 8.50
CA LEU A 48 8.71 -9.70 7.95
C LEU A 48 8.61 -8.99 6.59
N ARG A 49 9.28 -7.84 6.43
CA ARG A 49 9.31 -7.10 5.15
C ARG A 49 10.03 -7.83 4.02
N THR A 50 11.09 -8.57 4.36
CA THR A 50 11.89 -9.38 3.42
C THR A 50 11.42 -10.82 3.34
N MET A 51 10.31 -11.15 4.01
CA MET A 51 9.77 -12.50 4.02
C MET A 51 9.30 -12.86 2.61
N HIS A 52 9.80 -13.99 2.11
CA HIS A 52 9.40 -14.53 0.82
C HIS A 52 8.00 -15.12 0.95
N ILE A 53 7.00 -14.35 0.56
CA ILE A 53 5.61 -14.73 0.63
C ILE A 53 4.88 -14.22 -0.60
N ARG A 54 4.10 -15.13 -1.19
CA ARG A 54 3.41 -14.85 -2.44
C ARG A 54 2.21 -13.95 -2.16
N LEU A 55 2.37 -12.66 -2.44
CA LEU A 55 1.31 -11.69 -2.39
C LEU A 55 0.57 -11.71 -3.72
N ASP A 56 -0.64 -12.28 -3.75
CA ASP A 56 -1.41 -12.38 -4.98
C ASP A 56 -1.85 -10.99 -5.47
N SER A 57 -1.91 -10.81 -6.80
CA SER A 57 -2.25 -9.53 -7.42
C SER A 57 -3.61 -9.03 -6.96
N LEU A 58 -4.57 -9.93 -6.73
CA LEU A 58 -5.91 -9.59 -6.29
C LEU A 58 -5.89 -8.96 -4.89
N THR A 59 -5.10 -9.52 -3.99
CA THR A 59 -5.01 -9.05 -2.61
C THR A 59 -4.30 -7.70 -2.55
N VAL A 60 -3.25 -7.50 -3.36
CA VAL A 60 -2.62 -6.18 -3.47
C VAL A 60 -3.56 -5.15 -4.09
N VAL A 61 -4.38 -5.52 -5.07
CA VAL A 61 -5.44 -4.64 -5.60
C VAL A 61 -6.42 -4.22 -4.49
N ALA A 62 -6.85 -5.15 -3.64
CA ALA A 62 -7.73 -4.84 -2.53
C ALA A 62 -7.11 -3.81 -1.55
N ILE A 63 -5.82 -3.97 -1.22
CA ILE A 63 -5.07 -3.00 -0.40
C ILE A 63 -5.06 -1.63 -1.08
N THR A 64 -4.87 -1.59 -2.40
CA THR A 64 -4.86 -0.32 -3.12
C THR A 64 -6.23 0.33 -3.24
N CYS A 65 -7.30 -0.45 -3.14
CA CYS A 65 -8.66 0.05 -3.06
C CYS A 65 -8.91 0.71 -1.70
N ALA A 66 -8.30 0.20 -0.61
CA ALA A 66 -8.33 0.88 0.69
C ALA A 66 -7.59 2.23 0.68
N LEU A 67 -6.60 2.40 -0.20
CA LEU A 67 -5.92 3.69 -0.41
C LEU A 67 -6.75 4.69 -1.22
N ASP A 68 -7.82 4.26 -1.90
CA ASP A 68 -8.72 5.17 -2.63
C ASP A 68 -9.33 6.21 -1.68
N ASP A 69 -9.68 5.81 -0.45
CA ASP A 69 -10.23 6.72 0.56
C ASP A 69 -9.22 7.82 0.95
N ILE A 70 -7.94 7.46 1.03
CA ILE A 70 -6.83 8.38 1.38
C ILE A 70 -6.46 9.27 0.19
N LEU A 71 -6.33 8.67 -1.00
CA LEU A 71 -5.89 9.37 -2.21
C LEU A 71 -7.01 10.16 -2.87
N GLY A 72 -8.27 9.79 -2.63
CA GLY A 72 -9.46 10.27 -3.34
C GLY A 72 -9.53 9.79 -4.79
N PHE A 73 -8.71 8.81 -5.18
CA PHE A 73 -8.76 8.19 -6.50
C PHE A 73 -8.08 6.82 -6.51
N GLU A 74 -8.63 5.92 -7.33
CA GLU A 74 -8.05 4.61 -7.55
C GLU A 74 -6.87 4.73 -8.54
N PRO A 75 -5.63 4.45 -8.12
CA PRO A 75 -4.51 4.45 -9.04
C PRO A 75 -4.61 3.18 -9.88
N LYS A 76 -4.62 3.34 -11.21
CA LYS A 76 -4.63 2.20 -12.14
C LYS A 76 -3.19 1.78 -12.45
N ASP A 77 -2.99 0.49 -12.67
CA ASP A 77 -1.70 -0.08 -13.09
C ASP A 77 -0.57 0.06 -12.02
N ILE A 78 -0.91 0.18 -10.74
CA ILE A 78 0.10 0.23 -9.65
C ILE A 78 0.61 -1.15 -9.26
N VAL A 79 -0.23 -2.17 -9.47
CA VAL A 79 0.04 -3.56 -9.12
C VAL A 79 0.66 -4.33 -10.29
N LYS A 80 1.59 -5.23 -9.99
CA LYS A 80 2.23 -6.11 -10.97
C LYS A 80 1.40 -7.39 -11.16
N ALA A 81 1.12 -7.74 -12.41
CA ALA A 81 0.52 -9.03 -12.75
C ALA A 81 1.43 -10.18 -12.28
N GLY A 82 0.84 -11.16 -11.59
CA GLY A 82 1.58 -12.26 -10.95
C GLY A 82 1.99 -12.00 -9.49
N GLY A 83 1.66 -10.82 -8.94
CA GLY A 83 1.83 -10.52 -7.53
C GLY A 83 3.23 -10.08 -7.15
N TYR A 84 3.51 -10.14 -5.85
CA TYR A 84 4.80 -9.79 -5.25
C TYR A 84 5.33 -10.91 -4.38
N ASP A 85 6.64 -10.88 -4.22
CA ASP A 85 7.40 -11.90 -3.50
C ASP A 85 7.65 -11.52 -2.04
N SER A 86 7.53 -10.23 -1.71
CA SER A 86 7.73 -9.67 -0.37
C SER A 86 7.06 -8.30 -0.26
N ILE A 87 6.84 -7.84 0.97
CA ILE A 87 6.31 -6.50 1.27
C ILE A 87 7.24 -5.42 0.69
N ASP A 88 8.56 -5.57 0.85
CA ASP A 88 9.52 -4.58 0.34
C ASP A 88 9.44 -4.44 -1.20
N ALA A 89 9.31 -5.56 -1.90
CA ALA A 89 9.14 -5.59 -3.35
C ALA A 89 7.83 -4.89 -3.78
N ALA A 90 6.74 -5.11 -3.03
CA ALA A 90 5.47 -4.43 -3.26
C ALA A 90 5.60 -2.91 -3.03
N MET A 91 6.12 -2.49 -1.87
CA MET A 91 6.31 -1.07 -1.56
C MET A 91 7.21 -0.36 -2.58
N LYS A 92 8.34 -0.95 -2.93
CA LYS A 92 9.30 -0.38 -3.90
C LYS A 92 8.71 -0.21 -5.29
N HIS A 93 7.77 -1.06 -5.68
CA HIS A 93 7.08 -0.95 -6.96
C HIS A 93 5.87 0.00 -6.92
N MET A 94 5.09 -0.06 -5.84
CA MET A 94 3.81 0.66 -5.72
C MET A 94 4.02 2.13 -5.35
N MET A 95 4.90 2.45 -4.39
CA MET A 95 5.18 3.82 -3.94
C MET A 95 5.43 4.82 -5.10
N PRO A 96 6.40 4.58 -6.00
CA PRO A 96 6.69 5.55 -7.07
C PRO A 96 5.53 5.67 -8.08
N ARG A 97 4.74 4.61 -8.27
CA ARG A 97 3.59 4.65 -9.18
C ARG A 97 2.40 5.39 -8.57
N ILE A 98 2.16 5.22 -7.27
CA ILE A 98 1.14 5.97 -6.53
C ILE A 98 1.51 7.45 -6.50
N GLU A 99 2.78 7.78 -6.22
CA GLU A 99 3.28 9.16 -6.25
C GLU A 99 3.12 9.78 -7.65
N ALA A 100 3.47 9.05 -8.71
CA ALA A 100 3.28 9.53 -10.08
C ALA A 100 1.80 9.71 -10.45
N ALA A 101 0.91 8.81 -10.03
CA ALA A 101 -0.52 8.92 -10.25
C ALA A 101 -1.10 10.12 -9.50
N TRP A 102 -0.64 10.35 -8.27
CA TRP A 102 -1.02 11.48 -7.45
C TRP A 102 -0.54 12.80 -8.05
N ALA A 103 0.73 12.90 -8.46
CA ALA A 103 1.28 14.08 -9.12
C ALA A 103 0.60 14.42 -10.45
N LYS A 104 0.11 13.40 -11.19
CA LYS A 104 -0.67 13.59 -12.42
C LYS A 104 -2.06 14.17 -12.13
N ARG A 105 -2.66 13.83 -10.99
CA ARG A 105 -4.00 14.27 -10.57
C ARG A 105 -3.95 15.63 -9.88
N HIS A 106 -2.91 15.86 -9.09
CA HIS A 106 -2.57 17.09 -8.41
C HIS A 106 -1.29 17.66 -9.01
N PRO A 107 -1.34 18.20 -10.24
CA PRO A 107 -0.20 18.95 -10.76
C PRO A 107 0.06 20.08 -9.76
N VAL A 108 1.21 20.04 -9.10
CA VAL A 108 1.69 21.18 -8.32
C VAL A 108 1.80 22.31 -9.33
N LYS A 109 0.79 23.19 -9.35
CA LYS A 109 0.81 24.41 -10.14
C LYS A 109 1.90 25.26 -9.52
N ALA A 110 3.06 25.31 -10.19
CA ALA A 110 4.03 26.38 -10.02
C ALA A 110 3.39 27.72 -10.43
#